data_AF-A0A094B864-F1
#
_entry.id   AF-A0A094B864-F1
#
_cell.length_a   1.000
_cell.length_b   1.000
_cell.length_c   1.000
_cell.angle_alpha   90.00
_cell.angle_beta   90.00
_cell.angle_gamma   90.00
#
_symmetry.space_group_name_H-M   'P 1'
#
loop_
_entity.id
_entity.type
_entity.pdbx_description
1 polymer ?
#
loop_
_entity_poly.entity_id
_entity_poly.type
_entity_poly.pdbx_seq_one_letter_code
_entity_poly.pdbx_strand_id
1 'polypeptide(L)'
;MSTDTKVSTASVCWTLADDFAQWWAEGEVVTGKERKVGLVGSVAPISPGSTARVVPTPAHIEQVVCPSLVEETTPAATVPHGPVSPHFSILPSPKGGMGAFAVTDIPESTVIMKELALFLATDGKGHLEEELGKLSAEERTEFSKLACYELLDRDRDIAIFKTNRFRTGCSSGIFLVASRFNHSCNPIIRYSYDYQQRELIFSTRRNVKEGEELTIMYTPNPQDLSMDYGFLCDCGVCDPPLKVPMYYDRWADKVPHETDDW
;
A
#
# COMPACT_ATOMS: atom_id res chain seq x y z
N MET A 1 26.30 42.43 28.51
CA MET A 1 26.31 41.52 27.34
C MET A 1 26.32 40.11 27.88
N SER A 2 25.17 39.43 27.86
CA SER A 2 25.00 38.05 28.31
C SER A 2 24.52 37.24 27.12
N THR A 3 25.31 36.25 26.71
CA THR A 3 24.99 35.33 25.61
C THR A 3 24.20 34.17 26.16
N ASP A 4 22.91 34.13 25.85
CA ASP A 4 22.01 33.04 26.22
C ASP A 4 22.12 31.91 25.19
N THR A 5 22.50 30.72 25.65
CA THR A 5 22.73 29.54 24.80
C THR A 5 21.44 28.71 24.78
N LYS A 6 20.70 28.76 23.67
CA LYS A 6 19.52 27.91 23.46
C LYS A 6 19.95 26.44 23.32
N VAL A 7 19.56 25.64 24.30
CA VAL A 7 19.59 24.17 24.23
C VAL A 7 18.53 23.71 23.23
N SER A 8 18.96 23.00 22.19
CA SER A 8 18.10 22.32 21.22
C SER A 8 17.51 21.07 21.89
N THR A 9 16.19 21.05 22.06
CA THR A 9 15.46 19.86 22.52
C THR A 9 15.43 18.83 21.40
N ALA A 10 16.24 17.79 21.55
CA ALA A 10 16.16 16.58 20.75
C ALA A 10 14.73 16.01 20.84
N SER A 11 14.21 15.63 19.69
CA SER A 11 12.92 14.96 19.50
C SER A 11 12.81 13.72 20.40
N VAL A 12 11.86 13.77 21.33
CA VAL A 12 11.46 12.65 22.17
C VAL A 12 10.82 11.59 21.28
N CYS A 13 11.46 10.43 21.19
CA CYS A 13 11.03 9.32 20.35
C CYS A 13 10.12 8.38 21.16
N TRP A 14 8.83 8.31 20.80
CA TRP A 14 7.87 7.42 21.44
C TRP A 14 8.10 5.96 20.99
N THR A 15 8.38 5.09 21.97
CA THR A 15 8.44 3.63 21.84
C THR A 15 7.02 3.07 21.80
N LEU A 16 6.61 2.49 20.67
CA LEU A 16 5.20 2.10 20.43
C LEU A 16 5.05 0.65 19.93
N ALA A 17 6.06 -0.20 20.16
CA ALA A 17 6.04 -1.58 19.67
C ALA A 17 5.44 -2.57 20.68
N ASP A 18 5.21 -2.21 21.95
CA ASP A 18 4.78 -3.16 22.98
C ASP A 18 3.30 -3.06 23.43
N ASP A 19 2.53 -2.04 23.03
CA ASP A 19 1.22 -1.75 23.67
C ASP A 19 -0.06 -2.02 22.84
N PHE A 20 0.00 -2.71 21.70
CA PHE A 20 -1.23 -2.98 20.92
C PHE A 20 -2.16 -4.07 21.51
N ALA A 21 -1.73 -4.81 22.54
CA ALA A 21 -2.58 -5.81 23.19
C ALA A 21 -3.55 -5.23 24.25
N GLN A 22 -3.31 -4.01 24.73
CA GLN A 22 -3.99 -3.49 25.93
C GLN A 22 -5.22 -2.62 25.65
N TRP A 23 -5.47 -2.23 24.39
CA TRP A 23 -6.55 -1.31 24.01
C TRP A 23 -7.91 -1.95 23.69
N TRP A 24 -8.07 -3.27 23.80
CA TRP A 24 -9.34 -3.93 23.46
C TRP A 24 -10.19 -4.37 24.66
N ALA A 25 -9.79 -4.02 25.89
CA ALA A 25 -10.49 -4.50 27.09
C ALA A 25 -11.65 -3.60 27.58
N GLU A 26 -11.86 -2.42 27.00
CA GLU A 26 -12.90 -1.49 27.47
C GLU A 26 -13.74 -0.95 26.31
N GLY A 27 -14.99 -1.41 26.24
CA GLY A 27 -15.96 -0.99 25.24
C GLY A 27 -17.26 -1.76 25.36
N GLU A 28 -18.00 -1.51 26.44
CA GLU A 28 -19.34 -2.03 26.69
C GLU A 28 -20.29 -1.82 25.51
N VAL A 29 -21.07 -2.86 25.23
CA VAL A 29 -22.15 -2.89 24.25
C VAL A 29 -23.31 -2.02 24.76
N VAL A 30 -23.58 -0.91 24.06
CA VAL A 30 -24.86 -0.20 24.19
C VAL A 30 -25.69 -0.41 22.92
N THR A 31 -26.76 -1.16 23.09
CA THR A 31 -27.80 -1.44 22.10
C THR A 31 -28.73 -0.24 21.88
N GLY A 32 -29.10 0.02 20.62
CA GLY A 32 -30.42 0.55 20.28
C GLY A 32 -30.46 1.78 19.38
N LYS A 33 -30.94 1.62 18.14
CA LYS A 33 -32.34 1.92 17.74
C LYS A 33 -32.47 1.84 16.22
N GLU A 34 -33.29 0.89 15.79
CA GLU A 34 -33.80 0.78 14.42
C GLU A 34 -34.66 1.99 14.06
N ARG A 35 -34.59 2.43 12.80
CA ARG A 35 -35.59 3.28 12.16
C ARG A 35 -36.15 2.58 10.93
N LYS A 36 -37.45 2.26 11.02
CA LYS A 36 -38.36 1.85 9.95
C LYS A 36 -38.25 2.75 8.71
N VAL A 37 -38.17 2.12 7.54
CA VAL A 37 -38.67 2.70 6.27
C VAL A 37 -39.61 1.68 5.62
N GLY A 38 -40.73 2.20 5.13
CA GLY A 38 -41.95 1.46 4.82
C GLY A 38 -41.94 0.68 3.50
N LEU A 39 -42.87 -0.27 3.48
CA LEU A 39 -43.27 -1.15 2.38
C LEU A 39 -44.43 -0.51 1.59
N VAL A 40 -44.27 -0.31 0.28
CA VAL A 40 -45.28 -0.43 -0.83
C VAL A 40 -44.45 -0.31 -2.13
N GLY A 41 -44.54 -1.10 -3.19
CA GLY A 41 -45.40 -2.22 -3.58
C GLY A 41 -44.81 -2.84 -4.86
N SER A 42 -45.06 -4.12 -5.06
CA SER A 42 -44.55 -4.96 -6.15
C SER A 42 -45.40 -4.83 -7.41
N VAL A 43 -44.79 -4.72 -8.59
CA VAL A 43 -45.37 -5.17 -9.87
C VAL A 43 -44.26 -5.69 -10.79
N ALA A 44 -44.41 -6.93 -11.24
CA ALA A 44 -43.74 -7.54 -12.40
C ALA A 44 -44.80 -8.39 -13.13
N PRO A 45 -44.52 -8.99 -14.31
CA PRO A 45 -43.76 -8.55 -15.48
C PRO A 45 -44.64 -8.61 -16.76
N ILE A 46 -44.20 -8.04 -17.89
CA ILE A 46 -44.80 -8.33 -19.20
C ILE A 46 -43.71 -8.45 -20.28
N SER A 47 -43.68 -9.59 -20.96
CA SER A 47 -43.11 -9.86 -22.29
C SER A 47 -44.16 -10.71 -23.02
N PRO A 48 -44.35 -10.59 -24.35
CA PRO A 48 -43.48 -11.33 -25.29
C PRO A 48 -43.31 -10.70 -26.68
N GLY A 49 -42.36 -11.21 -27.47
CA GLY A 49 -42.27 -10.95 -28.90
C GLY A 49 -40.98 -11.44 -29.55
N SER A 50 -40.91 -12.74 -29.85
CA SER A 50 -39.86 -13.41 -30.63
C SER A 50 -40.07 -13.21 -32.12
N THR A 51 -38.99 -12.92 -32.88
CA THR A 51 -38.79 -13.48 -34.23
C THR A 51 -37.29 -13.64 -34.51
N ALA A 52 -36.88 -14.89 -34.72
CA ALA A 52 -35.57 -15.29 -35.19
C ALA A 52 -35.41 -15.03 -36.69
N ARG A 53 -34.19 -14.69 -37.13
CA ARG A 53 -33.74 -14.96 -38.51
C ARG A 53 -32.25 -15.28 -38.54
N VAL A 54 -31.94 -16.34 -39.28
CA VAL A 54 -30.66 -17.05 -39.43
C VAL A 54 -29.86 -16.48 -40.62
N VAL A 55 -28.57 -16.16 -40.36
CA VAL A 55 -27.28 -16.45 -41.07
C VAL A 55 -27.27 -16.41 -42.63
N PRO A 56 -26.26 -15.79 -43.30
CA PRO A 56 -25.01 -16.52 -43.62
C PRO A 56 -23.69 -15.76 -43.42
N THR A 57 -22.70 -16.52 -42.97
CA THR A 57 -21.24 -16.28 -42.94
C THR A 57 -20.65 -16.16 -44.35
N PRO A 58 -19.52 -15.44 -44.52
CA PRO A 58 -18.57 -15.78 -45.58
C PRO A 58 -17.17 -16.17 -45.06
N ALA A 59 -16.74 -17.28 -45.63
CA ALA A 59 -15.43 -17.92 -45.80
C ALA A 59 -14.12 -17.19 -45.43
N HIS A 60 -13.28 -17.99 -44.76
CA HIS A 60 -11.83 -18.18 -44.89
C HIS A 60 -11.08 -17.37 -45.97
N ILE A 61 -10.02 -16.69 -45.53
CA ILE A 61 -8.78 -16.52 -46.31
C ILE A 61 -7.63 -17.07 -45.49
N GLU A 62 -7.04 -18.13 -46.04
CA GLU A 62 -5.82 -18.80 -45.61
C GLU A 62 -4.63 -17.96 -46.09
N GLN A 63 -3.68 -17.64 -45.22
CA GLN A 63 -2.34 -17.22 -45.66
C GLN A 63 -1.30 -18.19 -45.12
N VAL A 64 -0.71 -18.90 -46.07
CA VAL A 64 0.38 -19.86 -45.92
C VAL A 64 1.72 -19.13 -45.87
N VAL A 65 2.45 -19.46 -44.80
CA VAL A 65 3.88 -19.36 -44.43
C VAL A 65 4.92 -18.93 -45.48
N CYS A 66 5.92 -18.14 -45.02
CA CYS A 66 7.34 -18.38 -45.34
C CYS A 66 8.22 -18.19 -44.09
N PRO A 67 9.27 -19.01 -43.87
CA PRO A 67 10.00 -19.13 -42.61
C PRO A 67 11.29 -18.30 -42.58
N SER A 68 11.59 -17.65 -41.45
CA SER A 68 12.95 -17.15 -41.20
C SER A 68 13.31 -17.25 -39.72
N LEU A 69 14.19 -18.22 -39.45
CA LEU A 69 15.23 -18.22 -38.41
C LEU A 69 14.76 -17.88 -36.99
N VAL A 70 14.26 -18.90 -36.27
CA VAL A 70 14.32 -18.91 -34.81
C VAL A 70 15.71 -19.41 -34.41
N GLU A 71 16.56 -18.51 -33.93
CA GLU A 71 17.66 -18.90 -33.06
C GLU A 71 17.06 -19.56 -31.81
N GLU A 72 17.60 -20.73 -31.46
CA GLU A 72 17.36 -21.34 -30.16
C GLU A 72 17.96 -20.44 -29.07
N THR A 73 17.16 -19.49 -28.59
CA THR A 73 17.44 -18.85 -27.32
C THR A 73 16.84 -19.72 -26.23
N THR A 74 17.68 -20.60 -25.70
CA THR A 74 17.54 -21.22 -24.38
C THR A 74 16.84 -20.23 -23.44
N PRO A 75 15.68 -20.55 -22.83
CA PRO A 75 15.10 -19.64 -21.85
C PRO A 75 16.04 -19.63 -20.65
N ALA A 76 16.81 -18.55 -20.54
CA ALA A 76 17.53 -18.19 -19.34
C ALA A 76 16.51 -18.20 -18.19
N ALA A 77 16.78 -19.04 -17.20
CA ALA A 77 16.00 -19.15 -16.00
C ALA A 77 15.81 -17.76 -15.40
N THR A 78 14.57 -17.26 -15.45
CA THR A 78 14.17 -16.01 -14.81
C THR A 78 13.95 -16.30 -13.33
N VAL A 79 14.72 -15.67 -12.45
CA VAL A 79 14.49 -15.66 -11.00
C VAL A 79 14.95 -14.29 -10.47
N PRO A 80 14.29 -13.68 -9.45
CA PRO A 80 13.10 -14.12 -8.72
C PRO A 80 11.88 -13.23 -8.97
N HIS A 81 10.75 -13.85 -9.26
CA HIS A 81 9.46 -13.25 -8.92
C HIS A 81 9.46 -12.99 -7.41
N GLY A 82 9.13 -11.76 -6.97
CA GLY A 82 8.73 -11.53 -5.58
C GLY A 82 7.65 -12.55 -5.19
N PRO A 83 7.47 -12.86 -3.90
CA PRO A 83 6.55 -13.91 -3.47
C PRO A 83 5.18 -13.69 -4.13
N VAL A 84 4.85 -14.55 -5.08
CA VAL A 84 3.55 -14.56 -5.76
C VAL A 84 2.58 -15.08 -4.71
N SER A 85 2.03 -14.17 -3.92
CA SER A 85 1.01 -14.53 -2.95
C SER A 85 -0.23 -14.98 -3.72
N PRO A 86 -0.80 -16.16 -3.42
CA PRO A 86 -2.05 -16.57 -4.05
C PRO A 86 -3.23 -15.67 -3.61
N HIS A 87 -3.02 -14.81 -2.62
CA HIS A 87 -4.07 -13.98 -2.03
C HIS A 87 -4.11 -12.55 -2.57
N PHE A 88 -3.00 -12.00 -3.07
CA PHE A 88 -2.95 -10.61 -3.52
C PHE A 88 -1.95 -10.36 -4.65
N SER A 89 -2.13 -9.25 -5.34
CA SER A 89 -1.19 -8.71 -6.32
C SER A 89 -0.87 -7.24 -6.05
N ILE A 90 0.30 -6.79 -6.47
CA ILE A 90 0.69 -5.37 -6.40
C ILE A 90 0.30 -4.70 -7.72
N LEU A 91 -0.59 -3.72 -7.67
CA LEU A 91 -1.14 -3.01 -8.83
C LEU A 91 -1.03 -1.49 -8.63
N PRO A 92 -1.13 -0.67 -9.70
CA PRO A 92 -1.27 0.78 -9.54
C PRO A 92 -2.48 1.13 -8.67
N SER A 93 -2.30 2.04 -7.71
CA SER A 93 -3.37 2.48 -6.83
C SER A 93 -4.04 3.76 -7.37
N PRO A 94 -5.37 3.92 -7.24
CA PRO A 94 -6.06 5.18 -7.54
C PRO A 94 -5.51 6.38 -6.75
N LYS A 95 -4.87 6.13 -5.60
CA LYS A 95 -4.21 7.14 -4.75
C LYS A 95 -2.87 7.63 -5.31
N GLY A 96 -2.42 7.05 -6.43
CA GLY A 96 -1.08 7.21 -6.98
C GLY A 96 -0.11 6.14 -6.45
N GLY A 97 0.95 5.88 -7.20
CA GLY A 97 1.90 4.82 -6.86
C GLY A 97 1.31 3.42 -7.01
N MET A 98 1.71 2.51 -6.11
CA MET A 98 1.28 1.11 -6.10
C MET A 98 0.44 0.82 -4.85
N GLY A 99 -0.34 -0.26 -4.89
CA GLY A 99 -1.11 -0.79 -3.77
C GLY A 99 -1.17 -2.32 -3.85
N ALA A 100 -1.48 -2.98 -2.74
CA ALA A 100 -1.74 -4.42 -2.69
C ALA A 100 -3.25 -4.67 -2.77
N PHE A 101 -3.69 -5.55 -3.67
CA PHE A 101 -5.11 -5.82 -3.90
C PHE A 101 -5.39 -7.32 -3.84
N ALA A 102 -6.46 -7.71 -3.14
CA ALA A 102 -6.89 -9.09 -3.04
C ALA A 102 -7.27 -9.64 -4.43
N VAL A 103 -6.73 -10.80 -4.81
CA VAL A 103 -7.06 -11.47 -6.09
C VAL A 103 -8.04 -12.65 -5.90
N THR A 104 -8.38 -12.95 -4.66
CA THR A 104 -9.44 -13.88 -4.26
C THR A 104 -10.12 -13.34 -3.01
N ASP A 105 -11.25 -13.92 -2.62
CA ASP A 105 -11.74 -13.80 -1.24
C ASP A 105 -10.67 -14.36 -0.27
N ILE A 106 -10.45 -13.68 0.85
CA ILE A 106 -9.46 -14.06 1.88
C ILE A 106 -10.17 -14.13 3.24
N PRO A 107 -10.17 -15.29 3.92
CA PRO A 107 -10.71 -15.40 5.27
C PRO A 107 -9.96 -14.53 6.27
N GLU A 108 -10.63 -14.14 7.36
CA GLU A 108 -10.01 -13.53 8.53
C GLU A 108 -8.86 -14.38 9.10
N SER A 109 -7.85 -13.71 9.69
CA SER A 109 -6.68 -14.35 10.32
C SER A 109 -5.82 -15.18 9.36
N THR A 110 -5.96 -14.98 8.05
CA THR A 110 -5.11 -15.63 7.04
C THR A 110 -3.77 -14.93 6.97
N VAL A 111 -2.67 -15.68 7.09
CA VAL A 111 -1.32 -15.17 6.80
C VAL A 111 -1.15 -15.08 5.29
N ILE A 112 -1.08 -13.86 4.76
CA ILE A 112 -1.02 -13.62 3.31
C ILE A 112 0.41 -13.50 2.78
N MET A 113 1.36 -13.21 3.67
CA MET A 113 2.77 -12.97 3.33
C MET A 113 3.66 -13.14 4.56
N LYS A 114 4.84 -13.70 4.33
CA LYS A 114 6.01 -13.57 5.18
C LYS A 114 7.15 -13.06 4.31
N GLU A 115 7.84 -12.02 4.73
CA GLU A 115 8.87 -11.37 3.94
C GLU A 115 10.14 -11.15 4.76
N LEU A 116 11.27 -11.63 4.25
CA LEU A 116 12.59 -11.35 4.82
C LEU A 116 12.96 -9.88 4.58
N ALA A 117 13.60 -9.26 5.57
CA ALA A 117 14.13 -7.91 5.40
C ALA A 117 15.20 -7.90 4.30
N LEU A 118 15.12 -6.94 3.37
CA LEU A 118 16.20 -6.63 2.44
C LEU A 118 17.46 -6.26 3.23
N PHE A 119 17.30 -5.38 4.22
CA PHE A 119 18.30 -5.07 5.24
C PHE A 119 17.63 -4.51 6.50
N LEU A 120 18.38 -4.47 7.60
CA LEU A 120 17.99 -3.84 8.85
C LEU A 120 19.00 -2.75 9.20
N ALA A 121 18.55 -1.53 9.46
CA ALA A 121 19.41 -0.42 9.86
C ALA A 121 18.85 0.28 11.11
N THR A 122 19.75 0.85 11.92
CA THR A 122 19.37 1.75 13.02
C THR A 122 19.43 3.19 12.53
N ASP A 123 18.84 4.13 13.28
CA ASP A 123 19.00 5.58 13.03
C ASP A 123 20.41 6.09 13.42
N GLY A 124 21.35 5.21 13.77
CA GLY A 124 22.72 5.56 14.07
C GLY A 124 23.44 6.12 12.84
N LYS A 125 24.29 7.12 13.05
CA LYS A 125 25.05 7.77 11.98
C LYS A 125 25.90 6.74 11.21
N GLY A 126 25.71 6.67 9.90
CA GLY A 126 26.47 5.79 9.00
C GLY A 126 25.95 4.34 8.90
N HIS A 127 25.04 3.91 9.77
CA HIS A 127 24.53 2.53 9.73
C HIS A 127 23.75 2.23 8.45
N LEU A 128 22.91 3.17 7.99
CA LEU A 128 22.17 2.98 6.74
C LEU A 128 23.12 2.83 5.54
N GLU A 129 24.15 3.66 5.45
CA GLU A 129 25.14 3.59 4.37
C GLU A 129 25.89 2.26 4.37
N GLU A 130 26.27 1.77 5.55
CA GLU A 130 26.93 0.47 5.70
C GLU A 130 26.05 -0.69 5.20
N GLU A 131 24.78 -0.72 5.61
CA GLU A 131 23.83 -1.77 5.20
C GLU A 131 23.51 -1.70 3.70
N LEU A 132 23.33 -0.49 3.19
CA LEU A 132 23.13 -0.26 1.76
C LEU A 132 24.35 -0.65 0.92
N GLY A 133 25.56 -0.56 1.47
CA GLY A 133 26.80 -1.01 0.83
C GLY A 133 26.95 -2.53 0.75
N LYS A 134 26.16 -3.29 1.51
CA LYS A 134 26.13 -4.77 1.49
C LYS A 134 25.19 -5.33 0.41
N LEU A 135 24.30 -4.51 -0.13
CA LEU A 135 23.34 -4.91 -1.15
C LEU A 135 24.03 -5.14 -2.51
N SER A 136 23.53 -6.12 -3.26
CA SER A 136 23.83 -6.27 -4.69
C SER A 136 23.31 -5.08 -5.51
N ALA A 137 23.78 -4.96 -6.74
CA ALA A 137 23.33 -3.91 -7.65
C ALA A 137 21.82 -4.03 -7.96
N GLU A 138 21.33 -5.26 -8.06
CA GLU A 138 19.92 -5.59 -8.28
C GLU A 138 19.07 -5.18 -7.08
N GLU A 139 19.48 -5.55 -5.86
CA GLU A 139 18.78 -5.17 -4.62
C GLU A 139 18.78 -3.65 -4.41
N ARG A 140 19.89 -2.97 -4.71
CA ARG A 140 19.97 -1.51 -4.63
C ARG A 140 19.04 -0.84 -5.65
N THR A 141 18.91 -1.45 -6.83
CA THR A 141 17.97 -1.00 -7.86
C THR A 141 16.53 -1.16 -7.38
N GLU A 142 16.15 -2.30 -6.80
CA GLU A 142 14.80 -2.48 -6.24
C GLU A 142 14.49 -1.54 -5.08
N PHE A 143 15.45 -1.33 -4.17
CA PHE A 143 15.35 -0.33 -3.10
C PHE A 143 15.08 1.07 -3.65
N SER A 144 15.80 1.48 -4.70
CA SER A 144 15.66 2.82 -5.31
C SER A 144 14.28 3.08 -5.95
N LYS A 145 13.49 2.03 -6.21
CA LYS A 145 12.13 2.09 -6.76
C LYS A 145 11.04 2.21 -5.68
N LEU A 146 11.41 2.21 -4.39
CA LEU A 146 10.48 2.44 -3.30
C LEU A 146 10.05 3.92 -3.24
N ALA A 147 8.98 4.21 -2.50
CA ALA A 147 8.46 5.56 -2.38
C ALA A 147 9.53 6.49 -1.76
N CYS A 148 9.67 7.71 -2.28
CA CYS A 148 10.63 8.68 -1.75
C CYS A 148 9.88 9.97 -1.40
N TYR A 149 9.70 10.23 -0.12
CA TYR A 149 9.25 11.56 0.31
C TYR A 149 10.47 12.46 0.54
N GLU A 150 10.83 13.20 -0.51
CA GLU A 150 12.08 13.98 -0.61
C GLU A 150 12.22 15.10 0.43
N LEU A 151 11.15 15.44 1.17
CA LEU A 151 11.20 16.43 2.25
C LEU A 151 11.69 15.84 3.58
N LEU A 152 11.78 14.51 3.72
CA LEU A 152 12.26 13.87 4.94
C LEU A 152 13.78 13.95 5.12
N ASP A 153 14.52 14.05 4.02
CA ASP A 153 15.97 14.18 4.02
C ASP A 153 16.51 14.67 2.67
N ARG A 154 17.67 15.31 2.67
CA ARG A 154 18.37 15.70 1.43
C ARG A 154 19.02 14.51 0.75
N ASP A 155 19.42 13.52 1.55
CA ASP A 155 19.92 12.26 1.03
C ASP A 155 18.75 11.38 0.59
N ARG A 156 18.75 10.97 -0.67
CA ARG A 156 17.65 10.19 -1.26
C ARG A 156 17.49 8.83 -0.60
N ASP A 157 18.58 8.17 -0.24
CA ASP A 157 18.51 6.84 0.38
C ASP A 157 17.96 6.94 1.80
N ILE A 158 18.33 7.99 2.54
CA ILE A 158 17.74 8.27 3.85
C ILE A 158 16.25 8.61 3.72
N ALA A 159 15.86 9.40 2.72
CA ALA A 159 14.46 9.72 2.47
C ALA A 159 13.63 8.46 2.15
N ILE A 160 14.10 7.61 1.22
CA ILE A 160 13.46 6.32 0.90
C ILE A 160 13.36 5.45 2.16
N PHE A 161 14.45 5.33 2.93
CA PHE A 161 14.45 4.54 4.15
C PHE A 161 13.40 5.05 5.15
N LYS A 162 13.38 6.35 5.44
CA LYS A 162 12.40 6.95 6.36
C LYS A 162 10.95 6.77 5.88
N THR A 163 10.70 6.85 4.56
CA THR A 163 9.36 6.69 3.98
C THR A 163 8.84 5.25 4.04
N ASN A 164 9.70 4.22 4.03
CA ASN A 164 9.28 2.83 3.80
C ASN A 164 9.60 1.86 4.95
N ARG A 165 10.36 2.31 5.96
CA ARG A 165 10.86 1.42 7.02
C ARG A 165 9.76 0.90 7.94
N PHE A 166 9.93 -0.35 8.37
CA PHE A 166 9.13 -0.97 9.43
C PHE A 166 9.98 -1.06 10.69
N ARG A 167 9.43 -0.69 11.84
CA ARG A 167 10.12 -0.86 13.13
C ARG A 167 10.21 -2.35 13.47
N THR A 168 11.42 -2.83 13.77
CA THR A 168 11.72 -4.24 14.08
C THR A 168 12.47 -4.31 15.42
N GLY A 169 11.90 -3.69 16.47
CA GLY A 169 12.54 -3.55 17.78
C GLY A 169 13.49 -2.36 17.82
N CYS A 170 14.77 -2.60 18.13
CA CYS A 170 15.80 -1.55 18.23
C CYS A 170 16.33 -1.05 16.88
N SER A 171 15.91 -1.67 15.77
CA SER A 171 16.24 -1.29 14.40
C SER A 171 14.97 -1.10 13.57
N SER A 172 15.13 -0.64 12.33
CA SER A 172 14.08 -0.68 11.33
C SER A 172 14.54 -1.44 10.08
N GLY A 173 13.61 -2.10 9.41
CA GLY A 173 13.87 -2.88 8.21
C GLY A 173 13.18 -2.34 6.97
N ILE A 174 13.74 -2.67 5.82
CA ILE A 174 13.11 -2.46 4.52
C ILE A 174 12.66 -3.81 3.96
N PHE A 175 11.43 -3.83 3.44
CA PHE A 175 10.72 -5.00 2.95
C PHE A 175 10.04 -4.61 1.64
N LEU A 176 10.54 -5.12 0.51
CA LEU A 176 10.22 -4.60 -0.82
C LEU A 176 8.73 -4.72 -1.18
N VAL A 177 8.08 -5.81 -0.78
CA VAL A 177 6.66 -6.06 -1.04
C VAL A 177 5.79 -5.37 0.01
N ALA A 178 6.14 -5.47 1.29
CA ALA A 178 5.39 -4.80 2.37
C ALA A 178 5.34 -3.27 2.20
N SER A 179 6.39 -2.65 1.67
CA SER A 179 6.44 -1.21 1.35
C SER A 179 5.47 -0.80 0.23
N ARG A 180 4.75 -1.73 -0.40
CA ARG A 180 3.71 -1.45 -1.41
C ARG A 180 2.29 -1.40 -0.84
N PHE A 181 2.10 -1.69 0.45
CA PHE A 181 0.77 -1.66 1.08
C PHE A 181 0.45 -0.23 1.54
N ASN A 182 -0.67 0.33 1.09
CA ASN A 182 -1.06 1.69 1.42
C ASN A 182 -1.62 1.86 2.84
N HIS A 183 -1.71 3.11 3.28
CA HIS A 183 -2.27 3.49 4.58
C HIS A 183 -3.81 3.40 4.63
N SER A 184 -4.32 2.98 5.78
CA SER A 184 -5.69 3.26 6.26
C SER A 184 -5.69 3.44 7.79
N CYS A 185 -6.50 4.38 8.30
CA CYS A 185 -6.76 4.52 9.74
C CYS A 185 -7.47 3.28 10.33
N ASN A 186 -8.17 2.51 9.48
CA ASN A 186 -8.79 1.23 9.82
C ASN A 186 -8.25 0.13 8.90
N PRO A 187 -7.04 -0.39 9.17
CA PRO A 187 -6.35 -1.28 8.24
C PRO A 187 -6.96 -2.68 8.24
N ILE A 188 -6.93 -3.32 7.06
CA ILE A 188 -7.30 -4.73 6.88
C ILE A 188 -6.17 -5.64 7.37
N ILE A 189 -4.92 -5.21 7.22
CA ILE A 189 -3.75 -6.00 7.56
C ILE A 189 -3.26 -5.66 8.97
N ARG A 190 -3.03 -6.71 9.76
CA ARG A 190 -2.17 -6.68 10.96
C ARG A 190 -0.81 -7.23 10.56
N TYR A 191 0.25 -6.62 11.07
CA TYR A 191 1.59 -7.16 10.92
C TYR A 191 2.27 -7.43 12.26
N SER A 192 3.20 -8.38 12.25
CA SER A 192 4.13 -8.68 13.32
C SER A 192 5.51 -8.98 12.73
N TYR A 193 6.54 -8.96 13.55
CA TYR A 193 7.90 -9.30 13.13
C TYR A 193 8.42 -10.50 13.91
N ASP A 194 8.81 -11.56 13.19
CA ASP A 194 9.49 -12.72 13.77
C ASP A 194 10.99 -12.41 13.85
N TYR A 195 11.48 -12.18 15.07
CA TYR A 195 12.88 -11.87 15.33
C TYR A 195 13.83 -13.03 15.08
N GLN A 196 13.36 -14.28 15.21
CA GLN A 196 14.20 -15.47 14.99
C GLN A 196 14.42 -15.71 13.50
N GLN A 197 13.34 -15.59 12.71
CA GLN A 197 13.38 -15.80 11.26
C GLN A 197 13.71 -14.52 10.48
N ARG A 198 13.66 -13.35 11.14
CA ARG A 198 13.82 -12.00 10.56
C ARG A 198 12.78 -11.71 9.46
N GLU A 199 11.55 -12.14 9.71
CA GLU A 199 10.45 -12.05 8.75
C GLU A 199 9.38 -11.08 9.25
N LEU A 200 8.92 -10.19 8.36
CA LEU A 200 7.70 -9.43 8.54
C LEU A 200 6.52 -10.30 8.10
N ILE A 201 5.54 -10.47 8.97
CA ILE A 201 4.39 -11.37 8.76
C ILE A 201 3.13 -10.52 8.65
N PHE A 202 2.41 -10.64 7.53
CA PHE A 202 1.14 -9.95 7.30
C PHE A 202 -0.03 -10.93 7.39
N SER A 203 -1.06 -10.53 8.13
CA SER A 203 -2.29 -11.31 8.30
C SER A 203 -3.54 -10.44 8.23
N THR A 204 -4.65 -11.01 7.76
CA THR A 204 -5.93 -10.30 7.66
C THR A 204 -6.63 -10.17 9.02
N ARG A 205 -7.21 -9.01 9.31
CA ARG A 205 -7.98 -8.73 10.53
C ARG A 205 -9.49 -9.02 10.40
N ARG A 206 -9.94 -9.32 9.19
CA ARG A 206 -11.33 -9.64 8.83
C ARG A 206 -11.36 -10.43 7.53
N ASN A 207 -12.52 -10.95 7.17
CA ASN A 207 -12.76 -11.44 5.82
C ASN A 207 -12.58 -10.31 4.80
N VAL A 208 -11.92 -10.61 3.69
CA VAL A 208 -11.62 -9.69 2.58
C VAL A 208 -12.25 -10.25 1.31
N LYS A 209 -12.84 -9.38 0.51
CA LYS A 209 -13.37 -9.72 -0.81
C LYS A 209 -12.33 -9.50 -1.89
N GLU A 210 -12.42 -10.32 -2.94
CA GLU A 210 -11.66 -10.10 -4.16
C GLU A 210 -11.81 -8.64 -4.64
N GLY A 211 -10.69 -8.03 -5.03
CA GLY A 211 -10.61 -6.64 -5.49
C GLY A 211 -10.44 -5.59 -4.38
N GLU A 212 -10.61 -5.93 -3.10
CA GLU A 212 -10.34 -4.97 -2.01
C GLU A 212 -8.84 -4.64 -1.91
N GLU A 213 -8.52 -3.36 -1.68
CA GLU A 213 -7.14 -2.92 -1.39
C GLU A 213 -6.75 -3.33 0.04
N LEU A 214 -5.67 -4.08 0.17
CA LEU A 214 -5.08 -4.49 1.44
C LEU A 214 -4.22 -3.36 2.00
N THR A 215 -4.68 -2.74 3.07
CA THR A 215 -4.02 -1.60 3.69
C THR A 215 -3.42 -1.93 5.06
N ILE A 216 -2.32 -1.28 5.39
CA ILE A 216 -1.70 -1.25 6.73
C ILE A 216 -1.90 0.12 7.38
N MET A 217 -1.54 0.26 8.66
CA MET A 217 -1.53 1.56 9.35
C MET A 217 -0.09 2.05 9.48
N TYR A 218 0.23 3.14 8.80
CA TYR A 218 1.54 3.80 8.88
C TYR A 218 1.76 4.50 10.22
N THR A 219 0.73 5.20 10.72
CA THR A 219 0.75 5.96 11.98
C THR A 219 -0.63 5.89 12.63
N PRO A 220 -0.72 5.83 13.97
CA PRO A 220 -1.99 5.95 14.68
C PRO A 220 -2.55 7.38 14.66
N ASN A 221 -1.74 8.38 14.31
CA ASN A 221 -2.11 9.80 14.27
C ASN A 221 -2.18 10.28 12.81
N PRO A 222 -3.37 10.36 12.20
CA PRO A 222 -3.53 10.68 10.78
C PRO A 222 -2.98 12.06 10.38
N GLN A 223 -2.88 13.00 11.34
CA GLN A 223 -2.33 14.34 11.11
C GLN A 223 -0.84 14.31 10.73
N ASP A 224 -0.11 13.30 11.22
CA ASP A 224 1.32 13.13 10.97
C ASP A 224 1.60 12.67 9.53
N LEU A 225 0.61 12.10 8.83
CA LEU A 225 0.78 11.61 7.45
C LEU A 225 1.27 12.68 6.47
N SER A 226 0.85 13.93 6.67
CA SER A 226 1.29 15.04 5.84
C SER A 226 2.79 15.34 6.02
N MET A 227 3.27 15.27 7.26
CA MET A 227 4.67 15.56 7.61
C MET A 227 5.58 14.37 7.36
N ASP A 228 5.09 13.15 7.54
CA ASP A 228 5.91 11.93 7.46
C ASP A 228 5.86 11.26 6.09
N TYR A 229 4.78 11.46 5.32
CA TYR A 229 4.56 10.77 4.04
C TYR A 229 4.07 11.68 2.90
N GLY A 230 3.78 12.95 3.18
CA GLY A 230 3.43 13.93 2.15
C GLY A 230 2.04 13.74 1.55
N PHE A 231 1.09 13.14 2.29
CA PHE A 231 -0.30 13.01 1.87
C PHE A 231 -1.28 13.17 3.04
N LEU A 232 -2.54 13.45 2.71
CA LEU A 232 -3.64 13.49 3.67
C LEU A 232 -4.43 12.19 3.64
N CYS A 233 -4.90 11.76 4.80
CA CYS A 233 -5.69 10.54 4.88
C CYS A 233 -7.01 10.68 4.14
N ASP A 234 -7.33 9.68 3.33
CA ASP A 234 -8.55 9.54 2.53
C ASP A 234 -9.29 8.23 2.85
N CYS A 235 -8.97 7.57 3.97
CA CYS A 235 -9.46 6.21 4.27
C CYS A 235 -10.97 6.09 4.56
N GLY A 236 -11.71 7.20 4.54
CA GLY A 236 -13.16 7.24 4.79
C GLY A 236 -13.58 7.08 6.26
N VAL A 237 -12.66 6.74 7.17
CA VAL A 237 -12.91 6.68 8.63
C VAL A 237 -12.52 7.99 9.31
N CYS A 238 -11.44 8.58 8.85
CA CYS A 238 -10.91 9.82 9.38
C CYS A 238 -11.77 11.00 8.88
N ASP A 239 -12.08 11.97 9.74
CA ASP A 239 -12.82 13.17 9.35
C ASP A 239 -12.09 13.86 8.18
N PRO A 240 -12.83 14.43 7.20
CA PRO A 240 -12.21 15.11 6.07
C PRO A 240 -11.19 16.13 6.59
N PRO A 241 -9.95 16.13 6.08
CA PRO A 241 -8.90 16.97 6.63
C PRO A 241 -9.37 18.43 6.62
N LEU A 242 -9.30 19.08 7.78
CA LEU A 242 -9.39 20.53 7.86
C LEU A 242 -8.27 21.07 6.97
N LYS A 243 -8.65 21.77 5.89
CA LYS A 243 -7.80 22.44 4.90
C LYS A 243 -6.33 22.49 5.29
N VAL A 244 -5.49 21.72 4.58
CA VAL A 244 -4.04 21.88 4.67
C VAL A 244 -3.65 23.33 4.33
N PRO A 245 -2.65 23.90 5.01
CA PRO A 245 -2.03 25.14 4.54
C PRO A 245 -1.58 24.94 3.08
N MET A 246 -1.94 25.90 2.21
CA MET A 246 -1.79 25.92 0.74
C MET A 246 -0.42 25.53 0.15
N TYR A 247 0.60 25.21 0.93
CA TYR A 247 1.91 24.82 0.45
C TYR A 247 1.98 23.35 -0.06
N TYR A 248 0.93 22.54 0.15
CA TYR A 248 0.97 21.08 -0.02
C TYR A 248 -0.14 20.47 -0.89
N ASP A 249 -0.76 21.22 -1.80
CA ASP A 249 -1.74 20.63 -2.73
C ASP A 249 -1.06 19.92 -3.91
N ARG A 250 -0.62 18.67 -3.69
CA ARG A 250 -0.19 17.74 -4.76
C ARG A 250 -1.29 17.50 -5.82
N TRP A 251 -2.55 17.79 -5.49
CA TRP A 251 -3.72 17.49 -6.33
C TRP A 251 -4.24 18.70 -7.10
N ALA A 252 -3.77 19.92 -6.80
CA ALA A 252 -4.17 21.11 -7.56
C ALA A 252 -3.62 21.10 -9.00
N ASP A 253 -2.47 20.48 -9.22
CA ASP A 253 -1.78 20.49 -10.53
C ASP A 253 -2.26 19.40 -11.50
N LYS A 254 -3.28 18.60 -11.15
CA LYS A 254 -3.78 17.49 -11.98
C LYS A 254 -5.24 17.59 -12.41
N VAL A 255 -5.89 18.73 -12.22
CA VAL A 255 -7.13 19.01 -12.95
C VAL A 255 -6.71 19.49 -14.34
N PRO A 256 -7.03 18.78 -15.44
CA PRO A 256 -6.92 19.38 -16.76
C PRO A 256 -7.74 20.67 -16.70
N HIS A 257 -7.14 21.80 -17.05
CA HIS A 257 -7.88 23.02 -17.31
C HIS A 257 -9.04 22.66 -18.23
N GLU A 258 -10.27 22.68 -17.70
CA GLU A 258 -11.46 22.86 -18.53
C GLU A 258 -11.21 24.18 -19.27
N THR A 259 -10.87 24.06 -20.54
CA THR A 259 -10.93 25.19 -21.45
C THR A 259 -12.40 25.47 -21.68
N ASP A 260 -12.94 26.43 -20.93
CA ASP A 260 -14.17 27.11 -21.29
C ASP A 260 -13.90 27.92 -22.57
N ASP A 261 -14.06 27.25 -23.72
CA ASP A 261 -14.51 27.90 -24.94
C ASP A 261 -16.04 27.86 -24.94
N TRP A 262 -16.64 29.02 -25.29
CA TRP A 262 -18.06 29.41 -25.42
C TRP A 262 -18.69 30.18 -24.25
#